data_AF-A0A1B6AJS9-F1
#
_entry.id   AF-A0A1B6AJS9-F1
#
_cell.length_a   1.000
_cell.length_b   1.000
_cell.length_c   1.000
_cell.angle_alpha   90.00
_cell.angle_beta   90.00
_cell.angle_gamma   90.00
#
_symmetry.space_group_name_H-M   'P 1'
#
loop_
_entity.id
_entity.type
_entity.pdbx_description
1 polymer ?
#
loop_
_entity_poly.entity_id
_entity_poly.type
_entity_poly.pdbx_seq_one_letter_code
_entity_poly.pdbx_strand_id
1 'polypeptide(L)' 'MIAPWVPSPGVLVKDTRSGRVGEAVGWEAGTVALRPLVGGDTWYTDEYRPPNELDRVRARVAGRRRRA' A
#
# COMPACT_ATOMS: atom_id res chain seq x y z
N MET A 1 -14.63 15.84 -12.40
CA MET A 1 -13.55 15.92 -11.39
C MET A 1 -13.46 14.55 -10.74
N ILE A 2 -12.35 13.83 -10.92
CA ILE A 2 -12.15 12.54 -10.23
C ILE A 2 -11.72 12.92 -8.81
N ALA A 3 -12.56 12.66 -7.82
CA ALA A 3 -12.17 12.86 -6.43
C ALA A 3 -10.93 12.00 -6.13
N PRO A 4 -9.92 12.52 -5.42
CA PRO A 4 -8.76 11.71 -5.06
C PRO A 4 -9.24 10.52 -4.26
N TRP A 5 -8.88 9.32 -4.70
CA TRP A 5 -9.24 8.10 -3.99
C TRP A 5 -8.52 8.09 -2.63
N VAL A 6 -9.27 7.98 -1.54
CA VAL A 6 -8.73 7.90 -0.18
C VAL A 6 -8.81 6.45 0.30
N PRO A 7 -7.67 5.78 0.54
CA PRO A 7 -7.66 4.41 1.04
C PRO A 7 -8.14 4.36 2.50
N SER A 8 -9.02 3.41 2.82
CA SER A 8 -9.34 3.12 4.21
C SER A 8 -8.15 2.46 4.92
N PRO A 9 -7.91 2.73 6.22
CA PRO A 9 -6.89 2.01 6.97
C PRO A 9 -7.08 0.49 6.89
N GLY A 10 -5.99 -0.25 6.73
CA GLY A 10 -5.96 -1.70 6.55
C GLY A 10 -6.11 -2.19 5.10
N VAL A 11 -6.35 -1.30 4.13
CA VAL A 11 -6.37 -1.70 2.72
C VAL A 11 -4.97 -1.66 2.12
N LEU A 12 -4.72 -2.53 1.15
CA LEU A 12 -3.50 -2.48 0.37
C LEU A 12 -3.51 -1.26 -0.54
N VAL A 13 -2.34 -0.66 -0.73
CA VAL A 13 -2.12 0.49 -1.61
C VAL A 13 -0.80 0.29 -2.33
N LYS A 14 -0.77 0.66 -3.61
CA LYS A 14 0.46 0.67 -4.39
C LYS A 14 1.00 2.09 -4.49
N ASP A 15 2.21 2.27 -3.98
CA ASP A 15 3.03 3.44 -4.22
C ASP A 15 3.55 3.38 -5.67
N THR A 16 3.09 4.31 -6.52
CA THR A 16 3.46 4.32 -7.94
C THR A 16 4.86 4.87 -8.15
N ARG A 17 5.36 5.69 -7.24
CA ARG A 17 6.70 6.28 -7.29
C ARG A 17 7.78 5.22 -7.07
N SER A 18 7.63 4.41 -6.02
CA SER A 18 8.61 3.36 -5.69
C SER A 18 8.25 1.99 -6.28
N GLY A 19 7.04 1.84 -6.82
CA GLY A 19 6.49 0.54 -7.25
C GLY A 19 6.19 -0.43 -6.10
N ARG A 20 6.28 0.02 -4.85
CA ARG A 20 6.11 -0.79 -3.64
C ARG A 20 4.63 -0.90 -3.28
N VAL A 21 4.26 -2.01 -2.62
CA VAL A 21 2.91 -2.22 -2.09
C VAL A 21 3.00 -2.26 -0.57
N GLY A 22 2.16 -1.47 0.08
CA GLY A 22 2.04 -1.40 1.53
C GLY A 22 0.57 -1.41 1.96
N GLU A 23 0.35 -1.54 3.25
CA GLU A 23 -0.96 -1.40 3.88
C GLU A 23 -1.14 0.04 4.33
N ALA A 24 -2.26 0.67 3.95
CA ALA A 24 -2.58 2.01 4.42
C ALA A 24 -2.83 1.99 5.92
N VAL A 25 -2.09 2.80 6.67
CA VAL A 25 -2.28 2.97 8.12
C VAL A 25 -2.83 4.35 8.47
N GLY A 26 -2.75 5.30 7.55
CA GLY A 26 -3.30 6.65 7.73
C GLY A 26 -3.21 7.47 6.45
N TRP A 27 -3.94 8.57 6.40
CA TRP A 27 -3.91 9.54 5.31
C TRP A 27 -4.00 10.95 5.91
N GLU A 28 -3.07 11.81 5.52
CA GLU A 28 -2.94 13.19 6.03
C GLU A 28 -2.60 14.10 4.84
N ALA A 29 -3.40 15.16 4.63
CA ALA A 29 -3.12 16.22 3.65
C ALA A 29 -2.72 15.74 2.24
N GLY A 30 -3.33 14.65 1.73
CA GLY A 30 -3.01 14.10 0.40
C GLY A 30 -1.88 13.08 0.37
N THR A 31 -1.23 12.82 1.52
CA THR A 31 -0.18 11.81 1.66
C THR A 31 -0.73 10.61 2.42
N VAL A 32 -0.54 9.40 1.89
CA VAL A 32 -0.87 8.14 2.58
C VAL A 32 0.36 7.59 3.30
N ALA A 33 0.16 7.20 4.56
CA ALA A 33 1.11 6.43 5.34
C ALA A 33 0.93 4.94 5.04
N LEU A 34 1.97 4.30 4.51
CA LEU A 34 2.00 2.90 4.12
C LEU A 34 2.95 2.12 4.99
N ARG A 35 2.44 1.04 5.59
CA ARG A 35 3.24 0.06 6.32
C ARG A 35 3.67 -1.07 5.38
N PRO A 36 4.94 -1.50 5.39
CA PRO A 36 5.38 -2.63 4.59
C PRO A 36 4.68 -3.92 5.00
N LEU A 37 4.42 -4.77 4.02
CA LEU A 37 3.82 -6.08 4.25
C LEU A 37 4.79 -7.09 4.90
N VAL A 38 6.10 -6.86 4.75
CA VAL A 38 7.14 -7.76 5.25
C VAL A 38 8.32 -6.94 5.78
N GLY A 39 8.26 -6.56 7.06
CA GLY A 39 9.34 -5.88 7.76
C GLY A 39 9.73 -4.52 7.18
N GLY A 40 10.44 -3.71 7.96
CA GLY A 40 10.87 -2.37 7.59
C GLY A 40 9.95 -1.26 8.07
N ASP A 41 10.34 -0.03 7.73
CA ASP A 41 9.71 1.19 8.25
C ASP A 41 8.49 1.61 7.44
N THR A 42 7.55 2.24 8.13
CA THR A 42 6.40 2.91 7.50
C THR A 42 6.94 4.05 6.64
N TRP A 43 6.42 4.19 5.42
CA TRP A 43 6.77 5.29 4.54
C TRP A 43 5.54 6.07 4.11
N TYR A 44 5.78 7.28 3.64
CA TYR A 44 4.74 8.21 3.22
C TYR A 44 4.84 8.42 1.72
N THR A 45 3.70 8.44 1.03
CA THR A 45 3.65 8.73 -0.41
C THR A 45 2.39 9.51 -0.76
N ASP A 46 2.53 10.49 -1.64
CA ASP A 46 1.44 11.23 -2.28
C ASP A 46 1.08 10.64 -3.66
N GLU A 47 1.96 9.81 -4.22
CA GLU A 47 1.78 9.13 -5.50
C GLU A 47 1.35 7.68 -5.30
N TYR A 48 0.04 7.44 -5.27
CA TYR A 48 -0.51 6.11 -5.02
C TYR A 48 -1.76 5.79 -5.82
N ARG A 49 -2.05 4.48 -5.94
CA ARG A 49 -3.25 3.99 -6.61
C ARG A 49 -3.87 2.78 -5.90
N PRO A 50 -5.16 2.49 -6.17
CA PRO A 50 -5.77 1.23 -5.73
C PRO A 50 -4.98 0.03 -6.26
N PRO A 51 -4.74 -0.99 -5.44
CA PRO A 51 -4.07 -2.21 -5.87
C PRO A 51 -4.98 -2.97 -6.83
N ASN A 52 -4.42 -3.43 -7.94
CA ASN A 52 -5.14 -4.36 -8.82
C ASN A 52 -5.08 -5.79 -8.26
N GLU A 53 -5.81 -6.72 -8.87
CA GLU A 53 -5.88 -8.11 -8.41
C GLU A 53 -4.50 -8.78 -8.34
N LEU A 54 -3.62 -8.47 -9.32
CA LEU A 54 -2.24 -8.94 -9.34
C LEU A 54 -1.41 -8.40 -8.17
N ASP A 55 -1.58 -7.13 -7.81
CA ASP A 55 -0.91 -6.49 -6.68
C ASP A 55 -1.36 -7.16 -5.36
N ARG A 56 -2.64 -7.53 -5.23
CA ARG A 56 -3.17 -8.29 -4.07
C ARG A 56 -2.57 -9.69 -3.99
N VAL A 57 -2.46 -10.39 -5.11
CA VAL A 57 -1.84 -11.74 -5.17
C VAL A 57 -0.36 -11.66 -4.77
N ARG A 58 0.39 -10.68 -5.28
CA ARG A 58 1.80 -10.48 -4.92
C ARG A 58 1.98 -10.15 -3.43
N ALA A 59 1.11 -9.30 -2.88
CA ALA A 59 1.07 -9.01 -1.45
C ALA A 59 0.82 -10.28 -0.60
N ARG A 60 -0.13 -11.11 -1.02
CA ARG A 60 -0.46 -12.40 -0.37
C ARG A 60 0.73 -13.37 -0.39
N VAL A 61 1.44 -13.45 -1.52
CA VAL A 61 2.62 -14.33 -1.67
C VAL A 61 3.80 -13.83 -0.83
N ALA A 62 4.03 -12.51 -0.80
CA ALA A 62 5.06 -11.91 0.05
C ALA A 62 4.81 -12.20 1.54
N GLY A 63 3.57 -12.06 2.00
CA GLY A 63 3.19 -12.41 3.38
C GLY A 63 3.25 -13.91 3.69
N ARG A 64 3.07 -14.79 2.69
CA ARG A 64 3.12 -16.26 2.88
C ARG A 64 4.53 -16.84 2.94
N ARG A 65 5.55 -16.15 2.44
CA ARG A 65 6.93 -16.69 2.34
C ARG A 65 7.67 -16.82 3.69
N ARG A 66 6.96 -16.70 4.83
CA ARG A 66 7.48 -16.83 6.20
C ARG A 66 6.70 -17.83 7.06
N ARG A 67 6.32 -18.96 6.46
CA ARG A 67 5.89 -20.19 7.17
C ARG A 67 6.41 -21.43 6.44
N ALA A 68 7.72 -21.48 6.18
CA ALA A 68 8.44 -22.69 5.80
C ALA A 68 9.82 -22.64 6.47
#